data_AF-A0A1K2FN98-F1
#
_entry.id   AF-A0A1K2FN98-F1
#
_cell.length_a   1.000
_cell.length_b   1.000
_cell.length_c   1.000
_cell.angle_alpha   90.00
_cell.angle_beta   90.00
_cell.angle_gamma   90.00
#
_symmetry.space_group_name_H-M   'P 1'
#
loop_
_entity.id
_entity.type
_entity.pdbx_description
1 polymer ?
#
loop_
_entity_poly.entity_id
_entity_poly.type
_entity_poly.pdbx_seq_one_letter_code
_entity_poly.pdbx_strand_id
1 'polypeptide(L)'
;MPTPAGRARLARHPDAGGGFAGVHAAACTEYGWPYHGTLLGARFTRHPAYRPGRALVADPGHPATRTSWRIWTADSPGRPGRREAAGPIYSPRPSSDVSAVNGLLHPSE
;
A
#
# COMPACT_ATOMS: atom_id res chain seq x y z
N MET A 1 19.50 3.20 8.38
CA MET A 1 19.16 1.78 8.16
C MET A 1 18.85 1.15 9.51
N PRO A 2 17.81 0.31 9.65
CA PRO A 2 17.50 -0.41 10.88
C PRO A 2 18.72 -1.25 11.30
N THR A 3 18.98 -1.32 12.59
CA THR A 3 20.05 -2.17 13.12
C THR A 3 19.71 -3.65 12.90
N PRO A 4 20.70 -4.56 12.89
CA PRO A 4 20.43 -6.00 12.84
C PRO A 4 19.47 -6.46 13.95
N ALA A 5 19.60 -5.89 15.15
CA ALA A 5 18.68 -6.14 16.26
C ALA A 5 17.25 -5.65 15.96
N GLY A 6 17.10 -4.48 15.31
CA GLY A 6 15.82 -3.96 14.86
C GLY A 6 15.14 -4.89 13.84
N ARG A 7 15.90 -5.35 12.84
CA ARG A 7 15.42 -6.35 11.85
C ARG A 7 14.94 -7.64 12.52
N ALA A 8 15.72 -8.17 13.46
CA ALA A 8 15.37 -9.40 14.18
C ALA A 8 14.09 -9.25 15.02
N ARG A 9 13.90 -8.10 15.69
CA ARG A 9 12.69 -7.82 16.47
C ARG A 9 11.47 -7.68 15.56
N LEU A 10 11.61 -6.97 14.44
CA LEU A 10 10.53 -6.83 13.47
C LEU A 10 10.14 -8.15 12.84
N ALA A 11 11.09 -9.05 12.55
CA ALA A 11 10.76 -10.37 12.00
C ALA A 11 10.01 -11.24 13.02
N ARG A 12 10.49 -11.28 14.27
CA ARG A 12 9.89 -12.11 15.32
C ARG A 12 8.46 -11.71 15.68
N HIS A 13 8.08 -10.44 15.54
CA HIS A 13 6.76 -9.98 16.00
C HIS A 13 5.61 -10.55 15.16
N PRO A 14 5.60 -10.44 13.81
CA PRO A 14 4.62 -11.13 12.96
C PRO A 14 4.70 -12.65 13.06
N ASP A 15 5.91 -13.23 13.12
CA ASP A 15 6.08 -14.68 13.26
C ASP A 15 5.47 -15.24 14.56
N ALA A 16 5.36 -14.39 15.60
CA ALA A 16 4.71 -14.71 16.87
C ALA A 16 3.21 -14.35 16.91
N GLY A 17 2.60 -14.03 15.76
CA GLY A 17 1.18 -13.67 15.65
C GLY A 17 0.86 -12.19 15.83
N GLY A 18 1.88 -11.32 15.89
CA GLY A 18 1.72 -9.87 15.88
C GLY A 18 1.34 -9.32 14.50
N GLY A 19 0.86 -8.07 14.47
CA GLY A 19 0.54 -7.36 13.23
C GLY A 19 1.68 -6.46 12.76
N PHE A 20 1.73 -6.17 11.46
CA PHE A 20 2.58 -5.13 10.90
C PHE A 20 1.72 -4.12 10.12
N ALA A 21 1.87 -2.84 10.44
CA ALA A 21 1.25 -1.74 9.71
C ALA A 21 2.35 -0.75 9.26
N GLY A 22 2.62 -0.72 7.96
CA GLY A 22 3.55 0.22 7.35
C GLY A 22 2.83 1.38 6.70
N VAL A 23 3.39 2.60 6.81
CA VAL A 23 2.84 3.81 6.17
C VAL A 23 3.84 4.34 5.14
N HIS A 24 3.37 4.56 3.92
CA HIS A 24 4.11 5.23 2.85
C HIS A 24 5.53 4.67 2.64
N ALA A 25 6.57 5.43 2.97
CA ALA A 25 7.97 5.09 2.72
C ALA A 25 8.46 3.89 3.52
N ALA A 26 7.70 3.40 4.51
CA ALA A 26 7.98 2.11 5.15
C ALA A 26 8.12 0.99 4.10
N ALA A 27 7.28 1.00 3.04
CA ALA A 27 7.36 0.03 1.95
C ALA A 27 8.53 0.27 0.98
N CYS A 28 9.13 1.47 1.01
CA CYS A 28 10.20 1.92 0.10
C CYS A 28 11.61 1.71 0.68
N THR A 29 11.79 0.74 1.58
CA THR A 29 13.05 0.49 2.27
C THR A 29 13.44 -0.98 2.24
N GLU A 30 14.65 -1.29 2.72
CA GLU A 30 15.08 -2.67 3.00
C GLU A 30 15.01 -3.60 1.77
N TYR A 31 15.38 -3.10 0.59
CA TYR A 31 15.42 -3.89 -0.65
C TYR A 31 16.40 -5.07 -0.57
N GLY A 32 17.53 -4.88 0.13
CA GLY A 32 18.54 -5.92 0.37
C GLY A 32 18.16 -6.93 1.47
N TRP A 33 17.00 -6.80 2.11
CA TRP A 33 16.53 -7.74 3.13
C TRP A 33 15.32 -8.53 2.59
N PRO A 34 15.50 -9.81 2.21
CA PRO A 34 14.46 -10.59 1.56
C PRO A 34 13.17 -10.74 2.39
N TYR A 35 13.31 -10.94 3.71
CA TYR A 35 12.17 -11.07 4.63
C TYR A 35 11.22 -9.87 4.55
N HIS A 36 11.74 -8.64 4.50
CA HIS A 36 10.91 -7.44 4.40
C HIS A 36 10.05 -7.43 3.12
N GLY A 37 10.58 -7.96 2.02
CA GLY A 37 9.80 -8.10 0.78
C GLY A 37 8.70 -9.15 0.87
N THR A 38 8.96 -10.25 1.59
CA THR A 38 7.93 -11.26 1.89
C THR A 38 6.85 -10.68 2.81
N LEU A 39 7.25 -9.96 3.86
CA LEU A 39 6.32 -9.28 4.77
C LEU A 39 5.38 -8.31 4.04
N LEU A 40 5.87 -7.60 3.01
CA LEU A 40 5.09 -6.65 2.23
C LEU A 40 4.30 -7.25 1.06
N GLY A 41 4.62 -8.46 0.61
CA GLY A 41 3.98 -9.10 -0.57
C GLY A 41 4.27 -8.45 -1.93
N ALA A 42 4.88 -7.27 -1.97
CA ALA A 42 5.25 -6.54 -3.17
C ALA A 42 6.48 -5.64 -2.93
N ARG A 43 7.07 -5.12 -4.01
CA ARG A 43 8.14 -4.11 -3.95
C ARG A 43 7.75 -2.85 -4.69
N PHE A 44 7.97 -1.71 -4.05
CA PHE A 44 7.83 -0.40 -4.66
C PHE A 44 8.83 -0.23 -5.80
N THR A 45 8.39 0.28 -6.95
CA THR A 45 9.24 0.45 -8.12
C THR A 45 9.62 1.91 -8.37
N ARG A 46 8.65 2.84 -8.29
CA ARG A 46 8.88 4.26 -8.55
C ARG A 46 7.77 5.13 -7.99
N HIS A 47 8.08 6.40 -7.79
CA HIS A 47 7.08 7.42 -7.50
C HIS A 47 6.56 8.04 -8.80
N PRO A 48 5.24 8.19 -9.00
CA PRO A 48 4.71 9.08 -10.03
C PRO A 48 4.92 10.55 -9.61
N ALA A 49 4.71 11.48 -10.54
CA ALA A 49 4.64 12.90 -10.20
C ALA A 49 3.55 13.14 -9.13
N TYR A 50 3.81 14.06 -8.20
CA TYR A 50 2.86 14.41 -7.16
C TYR A 50 1.57 14.96 -7.77
N ARG A 51 0.43 14.37 -7.41
CA ARG A 51 -0.91 14.80 -7.81
C ARG A 51 -1.90 14.46 -6.69
N PRO A 52 -2.95 15.26 -6.50
CA PRO A 52 -4.11 14.85 -5.70
C PRO A 52 -4.67 13.54 -6.25
N GLY A 53 -5.20 12.71 -5.36
CA GLY A 53 -5.79 11.42 -5.73
C GLY A 53 -6.98 11.08 -4.85
N ARG A 54 -7.87 10.25 -5.37
CA ARG A 54 -9.04 9.74 -4.65
C ARG A 54 -8.75 8.33 -4.17
N ALA A 55 -9.01 8.07 -2.89
CA ALA A 55 -8.97 6.72 -2.35
C ALA A 55 -10.35 6.05 -2.56
N LEU A 56 -10.34 4.90 -3.25
CA LEU A 56 -11.52 4.07 -3.41
C LEU A 56 -11.47 2.91 -2.43
N VAL A 57 -12.58 2.66 -1.73
CA VAL A 57 -12.72 1.50 -0.84
C VAL A 57 -12.99 0.27 -1.70
N ALA A 58 -11.99 -0.62 -1.83
CA ALA A 58 -12.09 -1.81 -2.66
C ALA A 58 -13.06 -2.85 -2.10
N ASP A 59 -13.07 -3.04 -0.78
CA ASP A 59 -14.00 -3.91 -0.06
C ASP A 59 -14.61 -3.13 1.12
N PRO A 60 -15.90 -2.73 1.05
CA PRO A 60 -16.60 -2.05 2.15
C PRO A 60 -16.97 -2.97 3.32
N GLY A 61 -16.96 -4.30 3.14
CA GLY A 61 -17.27 -5.28 4.17
C GLY A 61 -16.09 -5.58 5.10
N HIS A 62 -14.87 -5.32 4.65
CA HIS A 62 -13.65 -5.56 5.42
C HIS A 62 -13.63 -4.74 6.74
N PRO A 63 -13.24 -5.32 7.88
CA PRO A 63 -13.24 -4.61 9.17
C PRO A 63 -12.47 -3.29 9.16
N ALA A 64 -11.37 -3.21 8.40
CA ALA A 64 -10.55 -1.99 8.28
C ALA A 64 -11.22 -0.82 7.52
N THR A 65 -12.30 -1.07 6.78
CA THR A 65 -12.96 -0.08 5.91
C THR A 65 -14.45 0.06 6.21
N ARG A 66 -15.01 -0.79 7.08
CA ARG A 66 -16.45 -0.88 7.36
C ARG A 66 -17.08 0.38 7.96
N THR A 67 -16.29 1.22 8.63
CA THR A 67 -16.73 2.50 9.21
C THR A 67 -16.31 3.71 8.38
N SER A 68 -15.66 3.50 7.23
CA SER A 68 -15.24 4.60 6.38
C SER A 68 -16.45 5.18 5.62
N TRP A 69 -16.79 6.43 5.93
CA TRP A 69 -17.77 7.19 5.17
C TRP A 69 -17.28 7.31 3.73
N ARG A 70 -18.11 6.87 2.78
CA ARG A 70 -17.76 6.65 1.38
C ARG A 70 -17.05 7.87 0.75
N ILE A 71 -15.88 7.60 0.16
CA ILE A 71 -15.03 8.48 -0.66
C ILE A 71 -14.41 9.66 0.12
N TRP A 72 -13.13 9.53 0.50
CA TRP A 72 -12.30 10.70 0.78
C TRP A 72 -11.98 11.39 -0.55
N THR A 73 -12.80 12.38 -0.93
CA THR A 73 -12.43 13.39 -1.91
C THR A 73 -11.71 14.52 -1.17
N ALA A 74 -10.41 14.66 -1.42
CA ALA A 74 -9.78 15.97 -1.30
C ALA A 74 -10.34 16.84 -2.45
N ASP A 75 -11.49 17.43 -2.18
CA ASP A 75 -12.24 18.47 -2.92
C ASP A 75 -12.82 18.15 -4.33
N SER A 76 -14.04 18.65 -4.52
CA SER A 76 -14.87 18.78 -5.75
C SER A 76 -15.70 17.61 -6.35
N PRO A 77 -16.98 17.86 -6.73
CA PRO A 77 -17.85 16.90 -7.41
C PRO A 77 -17.71 17.00 -8.95
N GLY A 78 -17.37 15.91 -9.63
CA GLY A 78 -17.24 15.87 -11.09
C GLY A 78 -17.18 14.45 -11.67
N ARG A 79 -17.70 14.30 -12.90
CA ARG A 79 -17.97 13.09 -13.70
C ARG A 79 -16.95 11.94 -13.60
N PRO A 80 -17.35 10.68 -13.91
CA PRO A 80 -16.41 9.56 -14.01
C PRO A 80 -15.41 9.77 -15.17
N GLY A 81 -14.15 10.03 -14.84
CA GLY A 81 -13.03 10.24 -15.77
C GLY A 81 -12.47 8.95 -16.38
N ARG A 82 -11.87 9.10 -17.57
CA ARG A 82 -11.26 8.03 -18.40
C ARG A 82 -10.06 7.38 -17.68
N ARG A 83 -9.90 6.06 -17.84
CA ARG A 83 -8.74 5.30 -17.33
C ARG A 83 -7.51 5.58 -18.20
N GLU A 84 -6.53 6.34 -17.72
CA GLU A 84 -5.15 6.25 -18.22
C GLU A 84 -4.31 5.34 -17.34
N ALA A 85 -3.58 4.42 -17.96
CA ALA A 85 -2.76 3.44 -17.27
C ALA A 85 -1.38 4.02 -16.95
N ALA A 86 -1.20 4.57 -15.75
CA ALA A 86 0.13 4.64 -15.16
C ALA A 86 0.60 3.20 -14.89
N GLY A 87 1.73 2.78 -15.48
CA GLY A 87 2.29 1.44 -15.24
C GLY A 87 2.46 1.15 -13.73
N PRO A 88 2.53 -0.12 -13.30
CA PRO A 88 2.38 -0.49 -11.90
C PRO A 88 3.39 0.21 -10.97
N ILE A 89 2.90 0.77 -9.86
CA ILE A 89 3.74 1.39 -8.79
C ILE A 89 4.38 0.29 -7.91
N TYR A 90 3.78 -0.90 -7.91
CA TYR A 90 4.25 -2.09 -7.20
C TYR A 90 4.34 -3.27 -8.17
N SER A 91 5.41 -4.05 -8.07
CA SER A 91 5.50 -5.35 -8.75
C SER A 91 5.03 -6.46 -7.80
N PRO A 92 3.94 -7.19 -8.11
CA PRO A 92 3.45 -8.26 -7.26
C PRO A 92 4.36 -9.51 -7.32
N ARG A 93 4.35 -10.32 -6.26
CA ARG A 93 4.73 -11.75 -6.33
C ARG A 93 3.46 -12.62 -6.30
N PRO A 94 3.52 -13.84 -6.85
CA PRO A 94 2.41 -14.79 -6.81
C PRO A 94 2.33 -15.45 -5.43
N SER A 95 1.74 -14.78 -4.43
CA SER A 95 1.30 -15.43 -3.20
C SER A 95 0.19 -14.61 -2.56
N SER A 96 -0.87 -15.29 -2.16
CA SER A 96 -2.24 -14.79 -2.05
C SER A 96 -2.64 -14.01 -0.79
N ASP A 97 -1.73 -13.76 0.16
CA ASP A 97 -2.14 -13.29 1.50
C ASP A 97 -1.46 -12.00 1.97
N VAL A 98 -1.44 -10.96 1.13
CA VAL A 98 -1.13 -9.60 1.59
C VAL A 98 -2.16 -8.60 1.07
N SER A 99 -2.99 -8.08 1.97
CA SER A 99 -3.81 -6.89 1.74
C SER A 99 -2.92 -5.65 1.67
N ALA A 100 -2.24 -5.45 0.55
CA ALA A 100 -1.71 -4.15 0.19
C ALA A 100 -2.87 -3.31 -0.34
N VAL A 101 -3.28 -2.28 0.39
CA VAL A 101 -4.26 -1.30 -0.09
C VAL A 101 -3.60 -0.50 -1.21
N ASN A 102 -3.79 -0.96 -2.44
CA ASN A 102 -3.24 -0.30 -3.62
C ASN A 102 -4.17 0.86 -3.98
N GLY A 103 -3.78 2.08 -3.62
CA GLY A 103 -4.44 3.29 -4.09
C GLY A 103 -4.22 3.41 -5.60
N LEU A 104 -5.19 2.97 -6.40
CA LEU A 104 -5.29 3.35 -7.81
C LEU A 104 -5.53 4.87 -7.83
N LEU A 105 -4.45 5.62 -7.98
CA LEU A 105 -4.49 7.07 -8.18
C LEU A 105 -5.04 7.32 -9.59
N HIS A 106 -6.34 7.59 -9.65
CA HIS A 106 -6.98 8.09 -10.85
C HIS A 106 -6.72 9.59 -10.96
N PRO A 107 -6.27 10.10 -12.13
CA PRO A 107 -6.12 11.52 -12.33
C PRO A 107 -7.50 12.20 -12.25
N SER A 108 -7.56 13.30 -11.51
CA SER A 108 -8.59 14.33 -11.66
C SER A 108 -8.16 15.25 -12.79
N GLU A 109 -8.89 15.23 -13.91
CA GLU A 109 -8.99 16.40 -14.78
C GLU A 109 -10.09 17.33 -14.26
#